data_AF-A0A1I3HBM4-F1
#
_entry.id   AF-A0A1I3HBM4-F1
#
_cell.length_a   1.000
_cell.length_b   1.000
_cell.length_c   1.000
_cell.angle_alpha   90.00
_cell.angle_beta   90.00
_cell.angle_gamma   90.00
#
_symmetry.space_group_name_H-M   'P 1'
#
loop_
_entity.id
_entity.type
_entity.pdbx_description
1 polymer ?
#
loop_
_entity_poly.entity_id
_entity_poly.type
_entity_poly.pdbx_seq_one_letter_code
_entity_poly.pdbx_strand_id
1 'polypeptide(L)'
;MGRDTAELYLGMAVHELHGVSPSYDWPHCPSRSLWSKVGASAGLCLYPNRYSYRYATSLGEHRLGESEIFLSCEVTGPVPLPGQLPEVVWRAGLDLNPLQANRDDDRRWLASLVWPEQIDRAERLDRALDLVAADPPRLDAGDLLIDLPGLLADAPSDATLVVFHSAVLAYLDQEQRSRFTDVMRAVKRIRDIHWVSNEAPGVIRGADLNPRPRGRFILAHDRVPVAVTGPHGHSLAWLP
;
A
#
# COMPACT_ATOMS: atom_id res chain seq x y z
N MET A 1 0.37 -23.71 -18.84
CA MET A 1 -0.83 -23.71 -19.71
C MET A 1 -1.88 -22.89 -19.00
N GLY A 2 -2.39 -21.87 -19.68
CA GLY A 2 -2.91 -20.61 -19.13
C GLY A 2 -3.89 -20.77 -17.97
N ARG A 3 -3.52 -20.20 -16.81
CA ARG A 3 -4.52 -19.71 -15.87
C ARG A 3 -4.81 -18.28 -16.29
N ASP A 4 -6.08 -18.03 -16.52
CA ASP A 4 -6.64 -16.84 -17.10
C ASP A 4 -6.16 -15.59 -16.35
N THR A 5 -5.54 -14.68 -17.09
CA THR A 5 -5.14 -13.34 -16.65
C THR A 5 -6.32 -12.53 -16.11
N ALA A 6 -7.57 -12.99 -16.18
CA ALA A 6 -8.72 -12.34 -15.58
C ALA A 6 -8.94 -12.66 -14.07
N GLU A 7 -8.52 -13.83 -13.58
CA GLU A 7 -8.76 -14.22 -12.16
C GLU A 7 -7.72 -13.63 -11.18
N LEU A 8 -6.53 -13.28 -11.69
CA LEU A 8 -5.45 -12.66 -10.91
C LEU A 8 -5.74 -11.19 -10.52
N TYR A 9 -6.70 -10.52 -11.17
CA TYR A 9 -6.90 -9.07 -11.04
C TYR A 9 -8.11 -8.66 -10.19
N LEU A 10 -8.95 -9.60 -9.76
CA LEU A 10 -10.17 -9.28 -9.04
C LEU A 10 -9.93 -8.65 -7.65
N GLY A 11 -8.72 -8.73 -7.09
CA GLY A 11 -8.40 -8.26 -5.73
C GLY A 11 -7.44 -7.07 -5.63
N MET A 12 -6.68 -6.74 -6.68
CA MET A 12 -5.58 -5.76 -6.58
C MET A 12 -6.01 -4.29 -6.61
N ALA A 13 -7.19 -4.02 -7.15
CA ALA A 13 -7.62 -2.68 -7.53
C ALA A 13 -8.42 -1.92 -6.48
N VAL A 14 -8.86 -2.60 -5.41
CA VAL A 14 -9.77 -1.99 -4.44
C VAL A 14 -9.28 -2.11 -3.00
N HIS A 15 -8.11 -2.72 -2.79
CA HIS A 15 -7.67 -3.12 -1.47
C HIS A 15 -7.25 -1.98 -0.52
N GLU A 16 -7.24 -0.73 -0.98
CA GLU A 16 -6.56 0.35 -0.26
C GLU A 16 -7.31 1.69 -0.29
N LEU A 17 -8.63 1.65 -0.46
CA LEU A 17 -9.48 2.84 -0.38
C LEU A 17 -9.97 3.17 1.04
N HIS A 18 -9.44 2.54 2.10
CA HIS A 18 -9.62 3.06 3.46
C HIS A 18 -8.28 3.14 4.22
N GLY A 19 -7.95 4.33 4.69
CA GLY A 19 -7.38 4.58 6.02
C GLY A 19 -5.95 4.22 6.40
N VAL A 20 -5.24 3.24 5.81
CA VAL A 20 -3.85 2.97 6.22
C VAL A 20 -2.89 3.73 5.32
N SER A 21 -2.67 5.00 5.66
CA SER A 21 -1.41 5.64 5.28
C SER A 21 -0.28 4.93 6.03
N PRO A 22 0.76 4.41 5.37
CA PRO A 22 1.97 4.00 6.05
C PRO A 22 2.87 5.18 6.42
N SER A 23 2.34 6.40 6.40
CA SER A 23 3.04 7.63 6.78
C SER A 23 3.17 7.81 8.29
N TYR A 24 3.41 6.75 9.07
CA TYR A 24 3.65 6.99 10.49
C TYR A 24 5.06 7.51 10.69
N ASP A 25 5.22 8.18 11.82
CA ASP A 25 6.48 8.78 12.23
C ASP A 25 7.43 7.64 12.65
N TRP A 26 8.07 7.00 11.67
CA TRP A 26 9.13 6.04 11.96
C TRP A 26 10.24 6.83 12.61
N PRO A 27 10.76 6.43 13.78
CA PRO A 27 11.99 7.01 14.26
C PRO A 27 13.00 6.86 13.11
N HIS A 28 13.43 8.00 12.56
CA HIS A 28 14.30 8.15 11.38
C HIS A 28 13.65 8.22 9.98
N CYS A 29 12.33 8.47 9.81
CA CYS A 29 11.78 8.91 8.52
C CYS A 29 11.92 10.44 8.38
N PRO A 30 12.94 10.98 7.67
CA PRO A 30 12.99 12.41 7.36
C PRO A 30 11.73 12.85 6.61
N SER A 31 11.46 14.16 6.60
CA SER A 31 10.27 14.75 6.00
C SER A 31 10.05 14.37 4.52
N ARG A 32 11.12 13.99 3.81
CA ARG A 32 11.15 13.60 2.39
C ARG A 32 11.22 12.08 2.21
N SER A 33 10.25 11.55 1.48
CA SER A 33 10.10 10.12 1.20
C SER A 33 10.00 9.83 -0.29
N LEU A 34 10.55 8.70 -0.70
CA LEU A 34 10.39 8.07 -1.99
C LEU A 34 9.43 6.91 -1.82
N TRP A 35 8.42 6.80 -2.67
CA TRP A 35 7.34 5.85 -2.46
C TRP A 35 7.24 4.84 -3.59
N SER A 36 7.52 3.57 -3.30
CA SER A 36 7.36 2.47 -4.24
C SER A 36 6.22 1.55 -3.83
N LYS A 37 5.33 1.19 -4.77
CA LYS A 37 4.32 0.15 -4.54
C LYS A 37 4.54 -1.08 -5.43
N VAL A 38 4.46 -2.26 -4.83
CA VAL A 38 4.43 -3.55 -5.54
C VAL A 38 2.99 -4.04 -5.63
N GLY A 39 2.55 -4.47 -6.82
CA GLY A 39 1.12 -4.67 -7.08
C GLY A 39 0.40 -3.32 -7.18
N ALA A 40 1.01 -2.37 -7.89
CA ALA A 40 0.56 -0.99 -7.89
C ALA A 40 -0.79 -0.78 -8.58
N SER A 41 -1.25 -1.70 -9.45
CA SER A 41 -2.45 -1.56 -10.26
C SER A 41 -2.46 -0.20 -10.98
N ALA A 42 -3.43 0.68 -10.69
CA ALA A 42 -3.50 2.04 -11.22
C ALA A 42 -2.68 3.08 -10.45
N GLY A 43 -1.84 2.68 -9.50
CA GLY A 43 -0.96 3.58 -8.76
C GLY A 43 -1.64 4.43 -7.67
N LEU A 44 -2.91 4.19 -7.34
CA LEU A 44 -3.69 5.02 -6.39
C LEU A 44 -2.96 5.23 -5.04
N CYS A 45 -2.25 4.22 -4.58
CA CYS A 45 -1.65 4.21 -3.25
C CYS A 45 -0.20 4.70 -3.27
N LEU A 46 0.22 5.29 -4.39
CA LEU A 46 1.48 6.02 -4.53
C LEU A 46 1.40 7.49 -4.07
N TYR A 47 0.22 7.92 -3.61
CA TYR A 47 -0.08 9.31 -3.26
C TYR A 47 -0.44 9.49 -1.78
N PRO A 48 0.31 8.93 -0.81
CA PRO A 48 -0.06 9.06 0.60
C PRO A 48 -0.06 10.54 1.06
N ASN A 49 0.62 11.42 0.33
CA ASN A 49 0.67 12.87 0.56
C ASN A 49 -0.45 13.68 -0.11
N ARG A 50 -1.34 13.07 -0.90
CA ARG A 50 -2.42 13.77 -1.61
C ARG A 50 -3.83 13.38 -1.12
N TYR A 51 -3.91 12.50 -0.13
CA TYR A 51 -5.17 12.14 0.52
C TYR A 51 -5.28 12.79 1.89
N SER A 52 -6.52 12.93 2.35
CA SER A 52 -6.81 13.33 3.72
C SER A 52 -7.10 12.11 4.57
N TYR A 53 -6.58 12.08 5.79
CA TYR A 53 -6.77 10.97 6.72
C TYR A 53 -7.55 11.43 7.94
N ARG A 54 -8.43 10.55 8.40
CA ARG A 54 -9.21 10.73 9.60
C ARG A 54 -9.03 9.50 10.48
N TYR A 55 -8.25 9.64 11.53
CA TYR A 55 -8.02 8.59 12.51
C TYR A 55 -8.94 8.81 13.71
N ALA A 56 -9.89 7.89 13.91
CA ALA A 56 -10.76 7.91 15.08
C ALA A 56 -10.10 7.11 16.21
N THR A 57 -9.74 7.77 17.31
CA THR A 57 -9.08 7.16 18.47
C THR A 57 -9.99 7.23 19.71
N SER A 58 -9.62 6.55 20.80
CA SER A 58 -10.30 6.70 22.09
C SER A 58 -10.17 8.10 22.71
N LEU A 59 -9.21 8.90 22.25
CA LEU A 59 -8.95 10.27 22.72
C LEU A 59 -9.60 11.34 21.83
N GLY A 60 -10.26 10.93 20.75
CA GLY A 60 -10.86 11.83 19.76
C GLY A 60 -10.32 11.57 18.36
N GLU A 61 -10.51 12.55 17.49
CA GLU A 61 -10.20 12.44 16.07
C GLU A 61 -8.91 13.18 15.72
N HIS A 62 -8.04 12.51 14.96
CA HIS A 62 -6.82 13.10 14.41
C HIS A 62 -6.95 13.20 12.89
N ARG A 63 -6.80 14.41 12.35
CA ARG A 63 -6.96 14.69 10.92
C ARG A 63 -5.65 15.15 10.31
N LEU A 64 -5.39 14.71 9.08
CA LEU A 64 -4.26 15.13 8.25
C LEU A 64 -4.71 15.38 6.83
N GLY A 65 -4.13 16.40 6.18
CA GLY A 65 -4.41 16.76 4.80
C GLY A 65 -5.63 17.66 4.61
N GLU A 66 -5.71 18.24 3.42
CA GLU A 66 -6.75 19.19 2.99
C GLU A 66 -7.46 18.74 1.69
N SER A 67 -7.20 17.51 1.25
CA SER A 67 -7.82 16.89 0.07
C SER A 67 -9.28 16.49 0.34
N GLU A 68 -10.12 16.52 -0.69
CA GLU A 68 -11.50 16.02 -0.64
C GLU A 68 -11.58 14.49 -0.64
N ILE A 69 -10.47 13.80 -0.89
CA ILE A 69 -10.39 12.33 -0.84
C ILE A 69 -10.06 11.90 0.58
N PHE A 70 -11.11 11.59 1.37
CA PHE A 70 -10.97 11.20 2.76
C PHE A 70 -10.86 9.69 2.96
N LEU A 71 -9.81 9.30 3.70
CA LEU A 71 -9.52 7.96 4.16
C LEU A 71 -9.73 7.89 5.68
N SER A 72 -10.72 7.11 6.10
CA SER A 72 -11.04 6.94 7.53
C SER A 72 -10.45 5.63 8.07
N CYS A 73 -9.89 5.71 9.27
CA CYS A 73 -9.37 4.55 10.00
C CYS A 73 -9.78 4.65 11.47
N GLU A 74 -10.44 3.63 12.00
CA GLU A 74 -10.58 3.45 13.44
C GLU A 74 -9.25 2.97 14.01
N VAL A 75 -8.76 3.58 15.09
CA VAL A 75 -7.45 3.26 15.65
C VAL A 75 -7.55 2.92 17.13
N THR A 76 -6.94 1.80 17.49
CA THR A 76 -6.75 1.36 18.88
C THR A 76 -5.27 1.06 19.16
N GLY A 77 -4.91 1.08 20.44
CA GLY A 77 -3.51 0.89 20.88
C GLY A 77 -2.69 2.19 20.83
N PRO A 78 -1.42 2.15 21.29
CA PRO A 78 -0.54 3.31 21.40
C PRO A 78 0.12 3.65 20.04
N VAL A 79 -0.71 3.83 19.01
CA VAL A 79 -0.23 4.17 17.67
C VAL A 79 0.54 5.50 17.69
N PRO A 80 1.71 5.61 17.04
CA PRO A 80 2.36 6.90 16.83
C PRO A 80 1.72 7.61 15.63
N LEU A 81 0.58 8.29 15.84
CA LEU A 81 -0.05 9.04 14.75
C LEU A 81 0.87 10.18 14.28
N PRO A 82 1.06 10.34 12.95
CA PRO A 82 1.94 11.35 12.41
C PRO A 82 1.36 12.76 12.57
N GLY A 83 2.21 13.76 12.80
CA GLY A 83 1.78 15.15 12.94
C GLY A 83 1.48 15.86 11.61
N GLN A 84 1.97 15.34 10.48
CA GLN A 84 1.81 15.92 9.15
C GLN A 84 1.83 14.82 8.07
N LEU A 85 1.37 15.16 6.86
CA LEU A 85 1.53 14.30 5.69
C LEU A 85 3.01 14.19 5.28
N PRO A 86 3.43 13.05 4.69
CA PRO A 86 4.80 12.91 4.21
C PRO A 86 5.04 13.77 2.97
N GLU A 87 6.26 14.26 2.74
CA GLU A 87 6.63 14.87 1.47
C GLU A 87 7.08 13.76 0.50
N VAL A 88 6.26 13.46 -0.52
CA VAL A 88 6.60 12.43 -1.52
C VAL A 88 7.27 13.08 -2.73
N VAL A 89 8.59 12.92 -2.82
CA VAL A 89 9.43 13.58 -3.84
C VAL A 89 9.73 12.68 -5.04
N TRP A 90 9.40 11.39 -4.92
CA TRP A 90 9.49 10.41 -5.99
C TRP A 90 8.45 9.33 -5.74
N ARG A 91 7.84 8.81 -6.81
CA ARG A 91 6.92 7.69 -6.71
C ARG A 91 7.02 6.78 -7.93
N ALA A 92 6.99 5.47 -7.71
CA ALA A 92 6.93 4.49 -8.77
C ALA A 92 6.16 3.23 -8.36
N GLY A 93 5.47 2.60 -9.30
CA GLY A 93 4.77 1.34 -9.09
C GLY A 93 5.30 0.25 -10.00
N LEU A 94 5.32 -0.98 -9.49
CA LEU A 94 5.55 -2.19 -10.27
C LEU A 94 4.30 -3.06 -10.21
N ASP A 95 3.80 -3.47 -11.36
CA ASP A 95 2.66 -4.39 -11.47
C ASP A 95 2.82 -5.29 -12.70
N LEU A 96 2.23 -6.49 -12.70
CA LEU A 96 2.26 -7.36 -13.88
C LEU A 96 1.41 -6.80 -15.03
N ASN A 97 0.35 -6.05 -14.72
CA ASN A 97 -0.49 -5.36 -15.71
C ASN A 97 -0.92 -4.00 -15.12
N PRO A 98 -0.04 -2.99 -15.19
CA PRO A 98 -0.35 -1.67 -14.70
C PRO A 98 -1.54 -1.07 -15.45
N LEU A 99 -2.54 -0.62 -14.71
CA LEU A 99 -3.72 0.04 -15.25
C LEU A 99 -3.47 1.55 -15.34
N GLN A 100 -4.09 2.21 -16.31
CA GLN A 100 -3.90 3.64 -16.55
C GLN A 100 -5.14 4.42 -16.14
N ALA A 101 -4.99 5.32 -15.16
CA ALA A 101 -6.09 6.13 -14.65
C ALA A 101 -6.70 7.08 -15.69
N ASN A 102 -6.02 7.35 -16.81
CA ASN A 102 -6.54 8.16 -17.91
C ASN A 102 -7.23 7.35 -19.03
N ARG A 103 -7.35 6.02 -18.88
CA ARG A 103 -8.05 5.16 -19.85
C ARG A 103 -9.42 4.77 -19.32
N ASP A 104 -10.47 5.06 -20.10
CA ASP A 104 -11.85 4.78 -19.70
C ASP A 104 -12.14 3.30 -19.46
N ASP A 105 -11.52 2.40 -20.24
CA ASP A 105 -11.65 0.95 -20.06
C ASP A 105 -11.10 0.51 -18.70
N ASP A 106 -9.93 1.02 -18.31
CA ASP A 106 -9.29 0.68 -17.04
C ASP A 106 -10.10 1.26 -15.88
N ARG A 107 -10.62 2.49 -16.01
CA ARG A 107 -11.55 3.07 -15.02
C ARG A 107 -12.81 2.22 -14.83
N ARG A 108 -13.43 1.79 -15.93
CA ARG A 108 -14.62 0.91 -15.89
C ARG A 108 -14.31 -0.43 -15.24
N TRP A 109 -13.16 -1.01 -15.58
CA TRP A 109 -12.70 -2.25 -14.95
C TRP A 109 -12.53 -2.08 -13.44
N LEU A 110 -11.82 -1.03 -12.99
CA LEU A 110 -11.63 -0.74 -11.56
C LEU A 110 -12.97 -0.52 -10.84
N ALA A 111 -13.89 0.24 -11.44
CA ALA A 111 -15.22 0.48 -10.89
C ALA A 111 -16.04 -0.80 -10.75
N SER A 112 -15.89 -1.76 -11.67
CA SER A 112 -16.59 -3.05 -11.61
C SER A 112 -16.19 -3.93 -10.42
N LEU A 113 -15.06 -3.63 -9.77
CA LEU A 113 -14.56 -4.34 -8.59
C LEU A 113 -15.10 -3.74 -7.27
N VAL A 114 -15.81 -2.61 -7.35
CA VAL A 114 -16.53 -2.02 -6.22
C VAL A 114 -17.97 -2.53 -6.24
N TRP A 115 -18.46 -3.03 -5.11
CA TRP A 115 -19.82 -3.54 -5.03
C TRP A 115 -20.82 -2.38 -5.17
N PRO A 116 -21.98 -2.59 -5.83
CA PRO A 116 -22.95 -1.51 -6.10
C PRO A 116 -23.42 -0.76 -4.85
N GLU A 117 -23.49 -1.41 -3.70
CA GLU A 117 -23.93 -0.81 -2.43
C GLU A 117 -22.84 0.08 -1.79
N GLN A 118 -21.60 0.01 -2.28
CA GLN A 118 -20.46 0.74 -1.73
C GLN A 118 -20.28 2.10 -2.42
N ILE A 119 -21.33 2.92 -2.40
CA ILE A 119 -21.37 4.23 -3.07
C ILE A 119 -20.18 5.12 -2.67
N ASP A 120 -19.93 5.27 -1.37
CA ASP A 120 -18.79 6.06 -0.85
C ASP A 120 -17.43 5.58 -1.39
N ARG A 121 -17.29 4.27 -1.61
CA ARG A 121 -16.05 3.66 -2.13
C ARG A 121 -15.92 3.92 -3.63
N ALA A 122 -17.02 3.85 -4.37
CA ALA A 122 -17.06 4.16 -5.80
C ALA A 122 -16.73 5.64 -6.06
N GLU A 123 -17.34 6.57 -5.31
CA GLU A 123 -17.02 7.98 -5.42
C GLU A 123 -15.56 8.28 -5.04
N ARG A 124 -15.03 7.63 -4.00
CA ARG A 124 -13.63 7.80 -3.61
C ARG A 124 -12.69 7.27 -4.68
N LEU A 125 -13.01 6.14 -5.30
CA LEU A 125 -12.25 5.57 -6.41
C LEU A 125 -12.20 6.55 -7.59
N ASP A 126 -13.34 7.12 -7.99
CA ASP A 126 -13.41 8.06 -9.11
C ASP A 126 -12.55 9.31 -8.86
N ARG A 127 -12.70 9.95 -7.69
CA ARG A 127 -11.86 11.09 -7.28
C ARG A 127 -10.37 10.73 -7.24
N ALA A 128 -10.03 9.53 -6.75
CA ALA A 128 -8.65 9.05 -6.73
C ALA A 128 -8.10 8.85 -8.14
N LEU A 129 -8.90 8.32 -9.07
CA LEU A 129 -8.51 8.16 -10.48
C LEU A 129 -8.32 9.50 -11.18
N ASP A 130 -9.15 10.50 -10.87
CA ASP A 130 -8.95 11.87 -11.36
C ASP A 130 -7.63 12.45 -10.87
N LEU A 131 -7.33 12.28 -9.58
CA LEU A 131 -6.07 12.72 -8.99
C LEU A 131 -4.86 12.08 -9.67
N VAL A 132 -4.90 10.76 -9.87
CA VAL A 132 -3.81 10.03 -10.53
C VAL A 132 -3.70 10.40 -12.01
N ALA A 133 -4.82 10.56 -12.72
CA ALA A 133 -4.80 10.95 -14.13
C ALA A 133 -4.21 12.35 -14.35
N ALA A 134 -4.37 13.25 -13.39
CA ALA A 134 -3.84 14.62 -13.45
C ALA A 134 -2.32 14.70 -13.19
N ASP A 135 -1.76 13.79 -12.39
CA ASP A 135 -0.32 13.72 -12.06
C ASP A 135 0.16 12.26 -12.12
N PRO A 136 0.20 11.59 -13.30
CA PRO A 136 0.41 10.15 -13.40
C PRO A 136 1.77 9.71 -12.82
N PRO A 137 1.83 8.60 -12.05
CA PRO A 137 3.08 8.12 -11.50
C PRO A 137 3.83 7.32 -12.57
N ARG A 138 5.11 7.06 -12.34
CA ARG A 138 5.80 6.00 -13.10
C ARG A 138 5.18 4.65 -12.72
N LEU A 139 4.63 3.94 -13.69
CA LEU A 139 4.09 2.60 -13.53
C LEU A 139 4.77 1.68 -14.54
N ASP A 140 5.58 0.76 -14.03
CA ASP A 140 6.32 -0.18 -14.85
C ASP A 140 5.62 -1.54 -14.83
N ALA A 141 5.51 -2.16 -16.00
CA ALA A 141 5.05 -3.54 -16.12
C ALA A 141 6.22 -4.49 -15.79
N GLY A 142 6.07 -5.36 -14.81
CA GLY A 142 7.14 -6.29 -14.43
C GLY A 142 6.80 -7.26 -13.30
N ASP A 143 7.64 -8.27 -13.14
CA ASP A 143 7.59 -9.26 -12.07
C ASP A 143 8.31 -8.73 -10.84
N LEU A 144 7.62 -8.70 -9.71
CA LEU A 144 8.15 -8.25 -8.42
C LEU A 144 9.38 -9.02 -7.92
N LEU A 145 9.61 -10.25 -8.39
CA LEU A 145 10.77 -11.06 -8.04
C LEU A 145 12.00 -10.76 -8.90
N ILE A 146 11.80 -10.14 -10.06
CA ILE A 146 12.83 -9.94 -11.08
C ILE A 146 13.15 -8.45 -11.24
N ASP A 147 12.13 -7.62 -11.43
CA ASP A 147 12.26 -6.25 -11.91
C ASP A 147 12.30 -5.22 -10.77
N LEU A 148 11.83 -5.60 -9.58
CA LEU A 148 11.78 -4.70 -8.41
C LEU A 148 13.15 -4.09 -8.05
N PRO A 149 14.28 -4.83 -8.00
CA PRO A 149 15.58 -4.23 -7.71
C PRO A 149 15.97 -3.11 -8.68
N GLY A 150 15.63 -3.26 -9.98
CA GLY A 150 15.88 -2.26 -11.00
C GLY A 150 15.08 -0.98 -10.75
N LEU A 151 13.77 -1.13 -10.51
CA LEU A 151 12.89 0.00 -10.19
C LEU A 151 13.38 0.79 -8.96
N LEU A 152 13.82 0.10 -7.91
CA LEU A 152 14.30 0.73 -6.67
C LEU A 152 15.67 1.38 -6.83
N ALA A 153 16.48 0.95 -7.79
CA ALA A 153 17.77 1.57 -8.10
C ALA A 153 17.61 2.98 -8.69
N ASP A 154 16.52 3.23 -9.40
CA ASP A 154 16.23 4.53 -10.02
C ASP A 154 15.78 5.61 -9.01
N ALA A 155 15.48 5.24 -7.77
CA ALA A 155 15.01 6.18 -6.76
C ALA A 155 16.15 7.13 -6.30
N PRO A 156 15.94 8.45 -6.21
CA PRO A 156 16.94 9.42 -5.74
C PRO A 156 17.56 9.08 -4.37
N SER A 157 18.86 9.20 -4.17
CA SER A 157 19.50 8.79 -2.90
C SER A 157 19.35 9.78 -1.74
N ASP A 158 18.76 10.95 -1.96
CA ASP A 158 18.66 12.08 -1.01
C ASP A 158 17.38 12.07 -0.14
N ALA A 159 16.62 10.96 -0.16
CA ALA A 159 15.40 10.79 0.62
C ALA A 159 15.18 9.31 1.00
N THR A 160 14.27 9.08 1.94
CA THR A 160 14.00 7.73 2.47
C THR A 160 13.14 6.92 1.52
N LEU A 161 13.63 5.74 1.12
CA LEU A 161 12.88 4.85 0.23
C LEU A 161 11.95 3.93 1.02
N VAL A 162 10.64 4.07 0.78
CA VAL A 162 9.60 3.20 1.33
C VAL A 162 9.09 2.28 0.24
N VAL A 163 9.16 0.96 0.47
CA VAL A 163 8.56 -0.05 -0.39
C VAL A 163 7.33 -0.59 0.32
N PHE A 164 6.16 -0.29 -0.23
CA PHE A 164 4.88 -0.67 0.31
C PHE A 164 4.19 -1.73 -0.56
N HIS A 165 3.51 -2.68 0.07
CA HIS A 165 2.57 -3.56 -0.62
C HIS A 165 1.45 -4.03 0.30
N SER A 166 0.27 -4.30 -0.29
CA SER A 166 -0.84 -4.93 0.40
C SER A 166 -1.54 -5.94 -0.49
N ALA A 167 -1.94 -7.07 0.09
CA ALA A 167 -2.63 -8.20 -0.55
C ALA A 167 -1.93 -8.86 -1.76
N VAL A 168 -0.88 -8.26 -2.33
CA VAL A 168 -0.25 -8.73 -3.57
C VAL A 168 0.51 -10.05 -3.36
N LEU A 169 1.13 -10.24 -2.19
CA LEU A 169 1.92 -11.46 -1.96
C LEU A 169 1.02 -12.69 -1.71
N ALA A 170 -0.29 -12.50 -1.52
CA ALA A 170 -1.25 -13.59 -1.45
C ALA A 170 -1.30 -14.39 -2.77
N TYR A 171 -1.00 -13.77 -3.92
CA TYR A 171 -0.98 -14.41 -5.24
C TYR A 171 0.25 -15.28 -5.48
N LEU A 172 1.29 -15.11 -4.67
CA LEU A 172 2.51 -15.90 -4.74
C LEU A 172 2.38 -17.19 -3.94
N ASP A 173 3.03 -18.26 -4.41
CA ASP A 173 3.21 -19.46 -3.61
C ASP A 173 4.26 -19.26 -2.49
N GLN A 174 4.47 -20.29 -1.67
CA GLN A 174 5.38 -20.19 -0.53
C GLN A 174 6.85 -19.98 -0.94
N GLU A 175 7.27 -20.56 -2.06
CA GLU A 175 8.63 -20.42 -2.57
C GLU A 175 8.84 -19.00 -3.07
N GLN A 176 7.90 -18.49 -3.87
CA GLN A 176 7.90 -17.13 -4.39
C GLN A 176 7.87 -16.07 -3.26
N ARG A 177 7.07 -16.25 -2.20
CA ARG A 177 7.08 -15.36 -1.02
C ARG A 177 8.44 -15.36 -0.31
N SER A 178 9.10 -16.51 -0.25
CA SER A 178 10.44 -16.64 0.33
C SER A 178 11.47 -15.90 -0.55
N ARG A 179 11.40 -16.07 -1.87
CA ARG A 179 12.24 -15.33 -2.83
C ARG A 179 12.02 -13.83 -2.74
N PHE A 180 10.78 -13.34 -2.61
CA PHE A 180 10.50 -11.91 -2.42
C PHE A 180 11.17 -11.37 -1.15
N THR A 181 11.11 -12.13 -0.05
CA THR A 181 11.80 -11.76 1.20
C THR A 181 13.31 -11.64 0.98
N ASP A 182 13.91 -12.53 0.18
CA ASP A 182 15.34 -12.48 -0.12
C ASP A 182 15.71 -11.32 -1.05
N VAL A 183 14.85 -10.97 -2.02
CA VAL A 183 14.96 -9.75 -2.83
C VAL A 183 14.98 -8.51 -1.93
N MET A 184 14.00 -8.36 -1.02
CA MET A 184 13.94 -7.21 -0.11
C MET A 184 15.16 -7.12 0.81
N ARG A 185 15.66 -8.27 1.30
CA ARG A 185 16.91 -8.32 2.07
C ARG A 185 18.13 -7.90 1.25
N ALA A 186 18.22 -8.32 0.00
CA ALA A 186 19.32 -7.96 -0.88
C ALA A 186 19.34 -6.44 -1.13
N VAL A 187 18.18 -5.84 -1.41
CA VAL A 187 18.06 -4.38 -1.58
C VAL A 187 18.44 -3.64 -0.30
N LYS A 188 17.95 -4.09 0.86
CA LYS A 188 18.27 -3.44 2.16
C LYS A 188 19.76 -3.46 2.53
N ARG A 189 20.55 -4.39 1.97
CA ARG A 189 22.01 -4.42 2.17
C ARG A 189 22.76 -3.33 1.42
N ILE A 190 22.19 -2.84 0.31
CA ILE A 190 22.84 -1.86 -0.56
C ILE A 190 22.28 -0.46 -0.40
N ARG A 191 21.07 -0.33 0.19
CA ARG A 191 20.37 0.93 0.37
C ARG A 191 19.47 0.87 1.60
N ASP A 192 19.41 1.97 2.33
CA ASP A 192 18.43 2.08 3.40
C ASP A 192 17.01 2.16 2.82
N ILE A 193 16.19 1.18 3.18
CA ILE A 193 14.80 1.05 2.73
C ILE A 193 13.91 0.69 3.91
N HIS A 194 12.68 1.22 3.90
CA HIS A 194 11.61 0.78 4.79
C HIS A 194 10.67 -0.14 4.00
N TRP A 195 10.70 -1.43 4.30
CA TRP A 195 9.74 -2.37 3.73
C TRP A 195 8.49 -2.43 4.61
N VAL A 196 7.38 -1.93 4.08
CA VAL A 196 6.08 -1.96 4.76
C VAL A 196 5.14 -2.93 4.05
N SER A 197 4.67 -3.93 4.77
CA SER A 197 3.75 -4.94 4.25
C SER A 197 2.43 -4.91 5.02
N ASN A 198 1.30 -4.97 4.31
CA ASN A 198 -0.02 -5.14 4.91
C ASN A 198 -0.71 -6.37 4.30
N GLU A 199 -0.55 -7.53 4.93
CA GLU A 199 -0.86 -8.82 4.33
C GLU A 199 -1.66 -9.73 5.26
N ALA A 200 -2.37 -10.71 4.70
CA ALA A 200 -3.06 -11.73 5.49
C ALA A 200 -2.06 -12.58 6.32
N PRO A 201 -2.49 -13.14 7.47
CA PRO A 201 -1.67 -14.07 8.24
C PRO A 201 -1.16 -15.24 7.38
N GLY A 202 0.12 -15.58 7.52
CA GLY A 202 0.81 -16.63 6.79
C GLY A 202 1.46 -16.18 5.48
N VAL A 203 1.27 -14.93 5.05
CA VAL A 203 1.87 -14.41 3.81
C VAL A 203 3.32 -13.97 4.05
N ILE A 204 3.57 -13.14 5.08
CA ILE A 204 4.93 -12.70 5.44
C ILE A 204 5.53 -13.65 6.48
N ARG A 205 6.52 -14.44 6.06
CA ARG A 205 7.22 -15.37 6.97
C ARG A 205 7.95 -14.60 8.07
N GLY A 206 7.56 -14.88 9.31
CA GLY A 206 8.14 -14.28 10.51
C GLY A 206 7.39 -13.05 11.04
N ALA A 207 6.37 -12.57 10.32
CA ALA A 207 5.49 -11.50 10.80
C ALA A 207 4.17 -12.02 11.39
N ASP A 208 3.98 -13.34 11.45
CA ASP A 208 2.74 -13.94 11.97
C ASP A 208 2.54 -13.66 13.47
N LEU A 209 1.28 -13.44 13.83
CA LEU A 209 0.84 -13.32 15.22
C LEU A 209 0.21 -14.63 15.71
N ASN A 210 0.32 -14.89 17.02
CA ASN A 210 -0.33 -16.01 17.69
C ASN A 210 -1.20 -15.50 18.86
N PRO A 211 -2.53 -15.68 18.83
CA PRO A 211 -3.32 -16.32 17.77
C PRO A 211 -3.37 -15.48 16.47
N ARG A 212 -3.56 -16.16 15.33
CA ARG A 212 -3.72 -15.47 14.03
C ARG A 212 -5.04 -14.68 14.00
N PRO A 213 -5.01 -13.38 13.68
CA PRO A 213 -6.23 -12.58 13.64
C PRO A 213 -7.08 -12.94 12.42
N ARG A 214 -8.31 -13.40 12.63
CA ARG A 214 -9.21 -13.86 11.55
C ARG A 214 -9.81 -12.68 10.78
N GLY A 215 -9.79 -12.74 9.45
CA GLY A 215 -10.38 -11.69 8.59
C GLY A 215 -9.66 -10.34 8.68
N ARG A 216 -8.44 -10.33 9.21
CA ARG A 216 -7.61 -9.14 9.41
C ARG A 216 -6.29 -9.32 8.70
N PHE A 217 -5.62 -8.20 8.44
CA PHE A 217 -4.26 -8.17 7.94
C PHE A 217 -3.28 -7.84 9.07
N ILE A 218 -2.02 -8.16 8.85
CA ILE A 218 -0.91 -7.79 9.70
C ILE A 218 -0.11 -6.73 8.95
N LEU A 219 -0.04 -5.53 9.54
CA LEU A 219 0.89 -4.50 9.14
C LEU A 219 2.25 -4.82 9.77
N ALA A 220 3.28 -4.90 8.95
CA ALA A 220 4.64 -5.15 9.40
C ALA A 220 5.62 -4.21 8.74
N HIS A 221 6.64 -3.80 9.50
CA HIS A 221 7.80 -3.05 9.03
C HIS A 221 9.02 -3.96 9.10
N ASP A 222 9.69 -4.19 7.96
CA ASP A 222 10.81 -5.11 7.82
C ASP A 222 10.52 -6.53 8.38
N ARG A 223 9.27 -6.97 8.20
CA ARG A 223 8.68 -8.23 8.73
C ARG A 223 8.47 -8.26 10.25
N VAL A 224 8.73 -7.17 10.96
CA VAL A 224 8.32 -7.01 12.37
C VAL A 224 6.87 -6.56 12.37
N PRO A 225 5.93 -7.36 12.92
CA PRO A 225 4.54 -6.96 12.99
C PRO A 225 4.40 -5.76 13.93
N VAL A 226 3.69 -4.72 13.49
CA VAL A 226 3.47 -3.48 14.24
C VAL A 226 1.99 -3.21 14.51
N ALA A 227 1.09 -3.74 13.68
CA ALA A 227 -0.35 -3.57 13.88
C ALA A 227 -1.18 -4.68 13.24
N VAL A 228 -2.42 -4.83 13.70
CA VAL A 228 -3.47 -5.63 13.05
C VAL A 228 -4.48 -4.69 12.38
N THR A 229 -4.64 -4.81 11.08
CA THR A 229 -5.44 -3.89 10.26
C THR A 229 -6.68 -4.57 9.69
N GLY A 230 -7.70 -3.78 9.36
CA GLY A 230 -8.72 -4.23 8.41
C GLY A 230 -8.09 -4.46 7.03
N PRO A 231 -8.53 -5.43 6.22
CA PRO A 231 -7.92 -5.72 4.91
C PRO A 231 -7.90 -4.54 3.94
N HIS A 232 -8.82 -3.60 4.14
CA HIS A 232 -8.93 -2.38 3.35
C HIS A 232 -8.49 -1.12 4.10
N GLY A 233 -7.93 -1.27 5.32
CA GLY A 233 -7.42 -0.19 6.16
C GLY A 233 -8.46 0.70 6.86
N HIS A 234 -9.71 0.26 6.96
CA HIS A 234 -10.77 0.93 7.74
C HIS A 234 -10.54 0.88 9.26
N SER A 235 -9.67 -0.01 9.73
CA SER A 235 -9.32 -0.13 11.15
C SER A 235 -7.86 -0.53 11.33
N LEU A 236 -7.31 -0.15 12.47
CA LEU A 236 -5.95 -0.46 12.91
C LEU A 236 -5.92 -0.67 14.42
N ALA A 237 -5.31 -1.77 14.85
CA ALA A 237 -4.97 -2.03 16.23
C ALA A 237 -3.45 -2.12 16.37
N TRP A 238 -2.83 -1.11 16.96
CA TRP A 238 -1.38 -1.05 17.17
C TRP A 238 -0.94 -2.09 18.20
N LEU A 239 0.14 -2.80 17.91
CA LEU A 239 0.71 -3.78 18.82
C LEU A 239 1.53 -3.07 19.93
N PRO A 240 1.57 -3.63 21.15
CA PRO A 240 2.37 -3.07 22.24
C PRO A 240 3.87 -3.01 21.95
#